data_AF-A0A376TTB9-F1
#
_entry.id   AF-A0A376TTB9-F1
#
_cell.length_a   1.000
_cell.length_b   1.000
_cell.length_c   1.000
_cell.angle_alpha   90.00
_cell.angle_beta   90.00
_cell.angle_gamma   90.00
#
_symmetry.space_group_name_H-M   'P 1'
#
loop_
_entity.id
_entity.type
_entity.pdbx_description
1 polymer ?
#
loop_
_entity_poly.entity_id
_entity_poly.type
_entity_poly.pdbx_seq_one_letter_code
_entity_poly.pdbx_strand_id
1 'polypeptide(L)' 'MLSIILTGHGGFASGMEKAMKQILGEQSQFIAIDFPETSSTALLTSAA' A
#
# COMPACT_ATOMS: atom_id res chain seq x y z
N MET A 1 -6.56 15.56 9.81
CA MET A 1 -5.85 15.09 8.59
C MET A 1 -6.06 13.58 8.51
N LEU A 2 -6.23 13.02 7.30
CA LEU A 2 -6.67 11.63 7.10
C LEU A 2 -5.49 10.74 6.68
N SER A 3 -5.37 9.57 7.29
CA SER A 3 -4.42 8.55 6.85
C SER A 3 -5.04 7.66 5.78
N ILE A 4 -4.22 7.26 4.80
CA ILE A 4 -4.62 6.42 3.67
C ILE A 4 -3.78 5.15 3.69
N ILE A 5 -4.45 3.99 3.64
CA ILE A 5 -3.82 2.68 3.43
C ILE A 5 -4.30 2.19 2.07
N LEU A 6 -3.39 2.13 1.10
CA LEU A 6 -3.68 1.54 -0.21
C LEU A 6 -3.23 0.08 -0.20
N THR A 7 -4.11 -0.81 -0.63
CA THR A 7 -3.80 -2.23 -0.73
C THR A 7 -4.13 -2.76 -2.13
N GLY A 8 -3.46 -3.82 -2.57
CA GLY A 8 -3.72 -4.42 -3.88
C GLY A 8 -2.94 -5.71 -4.15
N HIS A 9 -3.40 -6.47 -5.14
CA HIS A 9 -2.77 -7.73 -5.53
C HIS A 9 -1.42 -7.50 -6.21
N GLY A 10 -0.46 -8.40 -5.97
CA GLY A 10 0.89 -8.30 -6.52
C GLY A 10 1.52 -6.95 -6.15
N GLY A 11 2.09 -6.24 -7.11
CA GLY A 11 2.73 -4.92 -6.92
C GLY A 11 1.85 -3.70 -7.18
N PHE A 12 0.52 -3.84 -7.11
CA PHE A 12 -0.40 -2.74 -7.45
C PHE A 12 -0.25 -1.53 -6.52
N ALA A 13 -0.23 -1.75 -5.20
CA ALA A 13 -0.24 -0.65 -4.23
C ALA A 13 1.10 0.11 -4.29
N SER A 14 2.22 -0.62 -4.30
CA SER A 14 3.54 0.01 -4.44
C SER A 14 3.75 0.69 -5.80
N GLY A 15 3.15 0.17 -6.87
CA GLY A 15 3.12 0.83 -8.18
C GLY A 15 2.41 2.18 -8.13
N MET A 16 1.24 2.22 -7.52
CA MET A 16 0.45 3.46 -7.35
C MET A 16 1.13 4.46 -6.42
N GLU A 17 1.76 4.01 -5.34
CA GLU A 17 2.55 4.87 -4.45
C GLU A 17 3.70 5.55 -5.20
N LYS A 18 4.43 4.79 -6.04
CA LYS A 18 5.51 5.34 -6.88
C LYS A 18 4.99 6.39 -7.85
N ALA A 19 3.88 6.11 -8.54
CA ALA A 19 3.26 7.06 -9.45
C ALA A 19 2.81 8.33 -8.71
N MET A 20 2.16 8.17 -7.56
CA MET A 20 1.74 9.28 -6.70
C MET A 20 2.92 10.13 -6.27
N LYS A 21 4.01 9.51 -5.81
CA LYS A 21 5.24 10.19 -5.40
C LYS A 21 5.88 10.97 -6.56
N GLN A 22 5.84 10.44 -7.78
CA GLN A 22 6.36 11.13 -8.96
C GLN A 22 5.55 12.38 -9.31
N ILE A 23 4.22 12.33 -9.15
CA ILE A 23 3.32 13.42 -9.55
C ILE A 23 3.15 14.47 -8.44
N LEU A 24 3.03 14.02 -7.18
CA LEU A 24 2.63 14.85 -6.04
C LEU A 24 3.72 15.00 -4.98
N GLY A 25 4.83 14.28 -5.09
CA GLY A 25 5.86 14.20 -4.06
C GLY A 25 5.47 13.29 -2.88
N GLU A 26 6.29 13.32 -1.82
CA GLU A 26 6.11 12.49 -0.62
C GLU A 26 4.79 12.80 0.09
N GLN A 27 4.08 11.76 0.54
CA GLN A 27 2.84 11.87 1.31
C GLN A 27 3.06 11.28 2.71
N SER A 28 2.98 12.11 3.76
CA SER A 28 3.35 11.70 5.13
C SER A 28 2.37 10.75 5.82
N GLN A 29 1.14 10.62 5.32
CA GLN A 29 0.10 9.76 5.90
C GLN A 29 -0.44 8.74 4.90
N PHE A 30 0.43 8.25 4.01
CA PHE A 30 0.09 7.23 3.01
C PHE A 30 0.98 6.01 3.18
N ILE A 31 0.40 4.81 3.12
CA ILE A 31 1.14 3.55 3.10
C ILE A 31 0.56 2.62 2.03
N ALA A 32 1.44 1.97 1.28
CA ALA A 32 1.09 0.91 0.33
C ALA A 32 1.38 -0.48 0.91
N ILE A 33 0.42 -1.39 0.80
CA ILE A 33 0.55 -2.80 1.20
C ILE A 33 0.21 -3.69 0.00
N ASP A 34 1.22 -4.42 -0.46
CA ASP A 34 1.09 -5.38 -1.55
C ASP A 34 0.63 -6.76 -1.02
N PHE A 35 -0.26 -7.43 -1.77
CA PHE A 35 -0.70 -8.80 -1.51
C PHE A 35 -0.13 -9.76 -2.57
N PRO A 36 1.07 -10.34 -2.35
CA PRO A 36 1.59 -11.39 -3.21
C PRO A 36 0.67 -12.62 -3.22
N GLU A 37 0.82 -13.50 -4.21
CA GLU A 37 -0.02 -14.70 -4.36
C GLU A 37 0.05 -15.64 -3.15
N THR A 38 1.16 -15.61 -2.41
CA THR A 38 1.35 -16.38 -1.18
C THR A 38 0.66 -15.75 0.04
N SER A 39 0.10 -14.55 -0.10
CA SER A 39 -0.58 -13.88 1.00
C SER A 39 -1.93 -14.53 1.28
N SER A 40 -2.19 -14.76 2.56
CA SER A 40 -3.49 -15.18 3.06
C SER A 40 -4.07 -14.10 3.97
N THR A 41 -5.37 -14.21 4.26
CA THR A 41 -6.04 -13.28 5.19
C THR A 41 -5.45 -13.29 6.60
N ALA A 42 -4.70 -14.33 6.99
CA ALA A 42 -3.99 -14.36 8.27
C ALA A 42 -2.85 -13.32 8.37
N LEU A 43 -2.26 -12.91 7.24
CA LEU A 43 -1.22 -11.88 7.22
C LEU A 43 -1.78 -10.47 7.47
N LEU A 44 -3.05 -10.23 7.10
CA LEU A 44 -3.70 -8.94 7.34
C LEU A 44 -3.85 -8.63 8.83
N THR A 45 -4.11 -9.64 9.65
CA THR A 45 -4.30 -9.49 11.10
C THR A 45 -3.00 -9.46 11.89
N SER A 46 -1.86 -9.87 11.31
CA SER A 46 -0.56 -9.82 12.00
C SER A 46 0.13 -8.45 11.95
N ALA A 47 -0.37 -7.53 11.12
CA ALA A 47 0.22 -6.19 10.95
C ALA A 47 -0.49 -5.09 11.77
N ALA A 48 -1.44 -5.47 12.64
CA ALA A 48 -2.12 -4.60 13.59
C ALA A 48 -1.61 -4.88 15.02
#